data_AF-A0A1I7M5A2-F1
#
_entry.id   AF-A0A1I7M5A2-F1
#
_cell.length_a   1.000
_cell.length_b   1.000
_cell.length_c   1.000
_cell.angle_alpha   90.00
_cell.angle_beta   90.00
_cell.angle_gamma   90.00
#
_symmetry.space_group_name_H-M   'P 1'
#
loop_
_entity.id
_entity.type
_entity.pdbx_description
1 polymer ?
#
loop_
_entity_poly.entity_id
_entity_poly.type
_entity_poly.pdbx_seq_one_letter_code
_entity_poly.pdbx_strand_id
1 'polypeptide(L)'
;MRDNPDRNVLTASHSSELAERWGRKTRNLIASHGGDLGVTLSEDSAAAYRWATTEGGEYLPVGVGIAGFRADLGIIDDPFGSWKDAESRRIRDRVWDWYSDDFSTRLKPGSKRVIMYTRWYDDDLAGRIIRQLDAIRRPYRSMRSQGTSWRV
;
A
#
# COMPACT_ATOMS: atom_id res chain seq x y z
N MET A 1 -10.41 -0.40 8.54
CA MET A 1 -11.28 -1.59 8.46
C MET A 1 -12.55 -1.43 9.27
N ARG A 2 -12.56 -0.99 10.54
CA ARG A 2 -13.82 -0.75 11.29
C ARG A 2 -14.96 -0.11 10.50
N ASP A 3 -14.71 1.05 9.89
CA ASP A 3 -15.79 1.79 9.23
C ASP A 3 -16.19 1.19 7.86
N ASN A 4 -15.41 0.23 7.34
CA ASN A 4 -15.61 -0.45 6.05
C ASN A 4 -14.98 -1.86 6.10
N PRO A 5 -15.55 -2.80 6.88
CA PRO A 5 -14.92 -4.08 7.19
C PRO A 5 -15.01 -5.08 6.02
N ASP A 6 -15.84 -4.79 5.02
CA ASP A 6 -16.06 -5.51 3.76
C ASP A 6 -15.08 -5.11 2.65
N ARG A 7 -14.26 -4.08 2.87
CA ARG A 7 -13.38 -3.52 1.83
C ARG A 7 -12.00 -4.15 1.81
N ASN A 8 -11.50 -4.35 0.59
CA ASN A 8 -10.22 -4.98 0.34
C ASN A 8 -9.06 -3.99 0.42
N VAL A 9 -8.00 -4.37 1.12
CA VAL A 9 -6.78 -3.59 1.30
C VAL A 9 -5.60 -4.34 0.67
N LEU A 10 -4.90 -3.68 -0.23
CA LEU A 10 -3.65 -4.15 -0.83
C LEU A 10 -2.50 -3.29 -0.30
N THR A 11 -1.48 -3.93 0.26
CA THR A 11 -0.28 -3.22 0.72
C THR A 11 0.96 -3.76 0.02
N ALA A 12 1.85 -2.89 -0.41
CA ALA A 12 3.06 -3.26 -1.11
C ALA A 12 4.30 -2.61 -0.50
N SER A 13 5.39 -3.36 -0.44
CA SER A 13 6.71 -2.88 -0.02
C SER A 13 7.80 -3.44 -0.93
N HIS A 14 9.01 -2.86 -0.92
CA HIS A 14 10.10 -3.33 -1.78
C HIS A 14 10.52 -4.80 -1.57
N SER A 15 10.17 -5.43 -0.44
CA SER A 15 10.45 -6.83 -0.16
C SER A 15 9.22 -7.56 0.38
N SER A 16 9.09 -8.83 0.00
CA SER A 16 8.03 -9.71 0.52
C SER A 16 8.12 -9.88 2.03
N GLU A 17 9.33 -9.97 2.57
CA GLU A 17 9.54 -10.09 4.02
C GLU A 17 8.97 -8.89 4.79
N LEU A 18 9.22 -7.66 4.31
CA LEU A 18 8.71 -6.45 4.96
C LEU A 18 7.18 -6.39 4.85
N ALA A 19 6.64 -6.70 3.67
CA ALA A 19 5.20 -6.74 3.44
C ALA A 19 4.51 -7.76 4.36
N GLU A 20 5.04 -8.99 4.45
CA GLU A 20 4.51 -10.04 5.32
C GLU A 20 4.62 -9.67 6.80
N ARG A 21 5.71 -9.02 7.21
CA ARG A 21 5.88 -8.53 8.58
C ARG A 21 4.78 -7.54 8.95
N TRP A 22 4.45 -6.61 8.06
CA TRP A 22 3.36 -5.65 8.26
C TRP A 22 1.98 -6.33 8.25
N GLY A 23 1.75 -7.28 7.35
CA GLY A 23 0.54 -8.08 7.32
C GLY A 23 0.30 -8.82 8.63
N ARG A 24 1.33 -9.48 9.15
CA ARG A 24 1.27 -10.19 10.45
C ARG A 24 1.00 -9.25 11.62
N LYS A 25 1.69 -8.10 11.67
CA LYS A 25 1.47 -7.10 12.73
C LYS A 25 0.03 -6.58 12.70
N THR A 26 -0.48 -6.22 11.52
CA THR A 26 -1.85 -5.71 11.35
C THR A 26 -2.88 -6.75 11.77
N ARG A 27 -2.71 -8.01 11.32
CA ARG A 27 -3.56 -9.13 11.74
C ARG A 27 -3.56 -9.29 13.26
N ASN A 28 -2.40 -9.30 13.89
CA ASN A 28 -2.28 -9.50 15.34
C ASN A 28 -2.91 -8.35 16.14
N LEU A 29 -2.84 -7.11 15.65
CA LEU A 29 -3.56 -5.98 16.24
C LEU A 29 -5.08 -6.16 16.18
N ILE A 30 -5.60 -6.63 15.04
CA ILE A 30 -7.04 -6.93 14.92
C ILE A 30 -7.42 -8.13 15.78
N ALA A 31 -6.59 -9.17 15.85
CA ALA A 31 -6.86 -10.32 16.71
C ALA A 31 -6.94 -9.94 18.20
N SER A 32 -6.17 -8.93 18.63
CA SER A 32 -6.12 -8.49 20.03
C SER A 32 -7.16 -7.43 20.38
N HIS A 33 -7.53 -6.55 19.44
CA HIS A 33 -8.38 -5.38 19.68
C HIS A 33 -9.61 -5.33 18.77
N GLY A 34 -9.88 -6.40 18.02
CA GLY A 34 -10.95 -6.47 17.03
C GLY A 34 -12.33 -6.23 17.62
N GLY A 35 -12.56 -6.70 18.85
CA GLY A 35 -13.80 -6.44 19.60
C GLY A 35 -14.07 -4.95 19.80
N ASP A 36 -13.06 -4.18 20.22
CA ASP A 36 -13.18 -2.72 20.41
C ASP A 36 -13.39 -1.98 19.08
N LEU A 37 -12.89 -2.57 17.99
CA LEU A 37 -13.01 -2.04 16.65
C LEU A 37 -14.24 -2.56 15.90
N GLY A 38 -15.03 -3.47 16.47
CA GLY A 38 -16.14 -4.13 15.76
C GLY A 38 -15.71 -4.85 14.47
N VAL A 39 -14.50 -5.42 14.45
CA VAL A 39 -13.95 -6.18 13.31
C VAL A 39 -13.47 -7.54 13.81
N THR A 40 -13.92 -8.61 13.17
CA THR A 40 -13.51 -9.97 13.52
C THR A 40 -12.73 -10.59 12.37
N LEU A 41 -11.65 -11.33 12.68
CA LEU A 41 -10.92 -12.09 11.67
C LEU A 41 -11.71 -13.35 11.30
N SER A 42 -11.73 -13.67 10.02
CA SER A 42 -12.26 -14.95 9.53
C SER A 42 -11.32 -16.09 9.96
N GLU A 43 -11.89 -17.16 10.50
CA GLU A 43 -11.15 -18.39 10.84
C GLU A 43 -10.68 -19.14 9.58
N ASP A 44 -11.42 -19.00 8.48
CA ASP A 44 -11.15 -19.67 7.19
C ASP A 44 -9.98 -19.03 6.42
N SER A 45 -9.59 -17.80 6.78
CA SER A 45 -8.50 -17.07 6.11
C SER A 45 -7.76 -16.18 7.11
N ALA A 46 -6.86 -16.81 7.88
CA ALA A 46 -6.07 -16.17 8.93
C ALA A 46 -4.55 -16.22 8.66
N ALA A 47 -4.11 -16.59 7.46
CA ALA A 47 -2.69 -16.68 7.14
C ALA A 47 -2.01 -15.31 7.26
N ALA A 48 -0.76 -15.28 7.72
CA ALA A 48 -0.02 -14.02 7.92
C ALA A 48 0.15 -13.20 6.62
N TYR A 49 0.12 -13.88 5.46
CA TYR A 49 0.32 -13.32 4.12
C TYR A 49 -0.98 -13.08 3.34
N ARG A 50 -2.15 -13.47 3.87
CA ARG A 50 -3.48 -13.12 3.36
C ARG A 50 -4.48 -13.49 4.43
N TRP A 51 -5.26 -12.52 4.88
CA TRP A 51 -6.31 -12.76 5.85
C TRP A 51 -7.55 -11.95 5.52
N ALA A 52 -8.70 -12.40 6.03
CA ALA A 52 -9.98 -11.76 5.80
C ALA A 52 -10.69 -11.43 7.12
N THR A 53 -11.64 -10.52 7.04
CA THR A 53 -12.63 -10.27 8.09
C THR A 53 -13.86 -11.16 7.89
N THR A 54 -14.71 -11.30 8.91
CA THR A 54 -15.99 -12.01 8.80
C THR A 54 -16.98 -11.32 7.86
N GLU A 55 -16.78 -10.03 7.60
CA GLU A 55 -17.60 -9.21 6.70
C GLU A 55 -17.14 -9.31 5.23
N GLY A 56 -16.08 -10.09 4.96
CA GLY A 56 -15.59 -10.40 3.61
C GLY A 56 -14.49 -9.48 3.09
N GLY A 57 -14.03 -8.52 3.89
CA GLY A 57 -12.90 -7.66 3.52
C GLY A 57 -11.58 -8.39 3.66
N GLU A 58 -10.76 -8.35 2.61
CA GLU A 58 -9.47 -9.02 2.58
C GLU A 58 -8.29 -8.05 2.72
N TYR A 59 -7.23 -8.50 3.40
CA TYR A 59 -5.95 -7.80 3.46
C TYR A 59 -4.87 -8.64 2.77
N LEU A 60 -4.22 -8.06 1.76
CA LEU A 60 -3.16 -8.69 1.00
C LEU A 60 -1.86 -7.85 1.04
N PRO A 61 -0.83 -8.29 1.78
CA PRO A 61 0.52 -7.78 1.65
C PRO A 61 1.27 -8.43 0.49
N VAL A 62 1.98 -7.64 -0.33
CA VAL A 62 2.81 -8.12 -1.44
C VAL A 62 4.19 -7.47 -1.47
N GLY A 63 5.21 -8.24 -1.83
CA GLY A 63 6.53 -7.70 -2.18
C GLY A 63 6.65 -7.41 -3.68
N VAL A 64 6.25 -8.36 -4.52
CA VAL A 64 6.22 -8.26 -5.99
C VAL A 64 5.14 -9.19 -6.56
N GLY A 65 4.41 -8.73 -7.57
CA GLY A 65 3.36 -9.49 -8.25
C GLY A 65 2.03 -9.52 -7.49
N ILE A 66 0.93 -9.21 -8.19
CA ILE A 66 -0.43 -9.28 -7.65
C ILE A 66 -1.30 -9.96 -8.70
N ALA A 67 -1.87 -11.12 -8.38
CA ALA A 67 -2.78 -11.84 -9.28
C ALA A 67 -4.13 -12.09 -8.58
N GLY A 68 -5.23 -11.91 -9.31
CA GLY A 68 -6.58 -12.26 -8.83
C GLY A 68 -7.15 -11.39 -7.69
N PHE A 69 -6.46 -10.34 -7.25
CA PHE A 69 -6.91 -9.47 -6.15
C PHE A 69 -7.43 -8.13 -6.65
N ARG A 70 -8.53 -7.63 -6.07
CA ARG A 70 -9.05 -6.28 -6.34
C ARG A 70 -9.24 -5.50 -5.05
N ALA A 71 -8.62 -4.33 -4.96
CA ALA A 71 -8.55 -3.55 -3.72
C ALA A 71 -9.32 -2.22 -3.79
N ASP A 72 -9.94 -1.86 -2.69
CA ASP A 72 -10.59 -0.56 -2.45
C ASP A 72 -9.59 0.48 -1.90
N LEU A 73 -8.51 0.00 -1.29
CA LEU A 73 -7.39 0.81 -0.80
C LEU A 73 -6.07 0.15 -1.18
N GLY A 74 -5.21 0.89 -1.87
CA GLY A 74 -3.81 0.53 -2.11
C GLY A 74 -2.87 1.34 -1.21
N ILE A 75 -1.94 0.68 -0.54
CA ILE A 75 -0.87 1.31 0.24
C ILE A 75 0.48 0.87 -0.31
N ILE A 76 1.39 1.80 -0.57
CA ILE A 76 2.78 1.50 -0.93
C ILE A 76 3.68 2.09 0.16
N ASP A 77 4.47 1.23 0.80
CA ASP A 77 5.42 1.56 1.86
C ASP A 77 6.84 1.23 1.39
N ASP A 78 7.69 2.25 1.24
CA ASP A 78 9.09 2.10 0.83
C ASP A 78 9.27 1.22 -0.43
N PRO A 79 8.95 1.74 -1.64
CA PRO A 79 9.09 0.98 -2.89
C PRO A 79 10.55 0.83 -3.35
N PHE A 80 11.50 1.45 -2.64
CA PHE A 80 12.94 1.35 -2.89
C PHE A 80 13.62 0.77 -1.64
N GLY A 81 14.43 -0.27 -1.81
CA GLY A 81 15.15 -0.91 -0.69
C GLY A 81 16.32 -0.10 -0.15
N SER A 82 16.85 0.83 -0.95
CA SER A 82 17.97 1.68 -0.56
C SER A 82 17.99 2.99 -1.34
N TRP A 83 18.79 3.94 -0.87
CA TRP A 83 19.05 5.19 -1.60
C TRP A 83 19.71 4.93 -2.96
N LYS A 84 20.59 3.92 -3.07
CA LYS A 84 21.24 3.53 -4.33
C LYS A 84 20.24 3.01 -5.35
N ASP A 85 19.23 2.27 -4.88
CA ASP A 85 18.15 1.79 -5.72
C ASP A 85 17.33 2.97 -6.27
N ALA A 86 17.04 3.96 -5.42
CA ALA A 86 16.33 5.17 -5.84
C ALA A 86 17.15 6.04 -6.83
N GLU A 87 18.48 6.05 -6.73
CA GLU A 87 19.37 6.75 -7.66
C GLU A 87 19.45 6.08 -9.04
N SER A 88 19.29 4.75 -9.10
CA SER A 88 19.33 4.02 -10.35
C SER A 88 18.09 4.27 -11.22
N ARG A 89 18.28 4.94 -12.37
CA ARG A 89 17.20 5.15 -13.36
C ARG A 89 16.51 3.85 -13.75
N ARG A 90 17.29 2.79 -13.99
CA ARG A 90 16.78 1.46 -14.35
C ARG A 90 15.84 0.89 -13.27
N ILE A 91 16.14 1.13 -11.99
CA ILE A 91 15.29 0.66 -10.89
C ILE A 91 14.06 1.56 -10.73
N ARG A 92 14.19 2.89 -10.87
CA ARG A 92 13.03 3.79 -10.91
C ARG A 92 12.05 3.42 -12.02
N ASP A 93 12.56 3.11 -13.21
CA ASP A 93 11.74 2.67 -14.34
C ASP A 93 11.03 1.35 -14.02
N ARG A 94 11.74 0.36 -13.44
CA ARG A 94 11.10 -0.89 -13.00
C ARG A 94 10.01 -0.69 -11.95
N VAL A 95 10.25 0.16 -10.94
CA VAL A 95 9.26 0.47 -9.89
C VAL A 95 8.06 1.17 -10.50
N TRP A 96 8.29 2.05 -11.47
CA TRP A 96 7.24 2.71 -12.23
C TRP A 96 6.39 1.72 -13.04
N ASP A 97 7.02 0.83 -13.79
CA ASP A 97 6.33 -0.18 -14.61
C ASP A 97 5.49 -1.09 -13.73
N TRP A 98 6.06 -1.59 -12.61
CA TRP A 98 5.30 -2.35 -11.62
C TRP A 98 4.12 -1.56 -11.04
N TYR A 99 4.30 -0.27 -10.73
CA TYR A 99 3.20 0.55 -10.22
C TYR A 99 2.07 0.70 -11.25
N SER A 100 2.44 1.00 -12.49
CA SER A 100 1.50 1.26 -13.60
C SER A 100 0.74 -0.01 -13.97
N ASP A 101 1.47 -1.10 -14.19
CA ASP A 101 0.97 -2.26 -14.91
C ASP A 101 0.46 -3.35 -13.95
N ASP A 102 1.06 -3.46 -12.75
CA ASP A 102 0.64 -4.44 -11.75
C ASP A 102 -0.17 -3.81 -10.61
N PHE A 103 0.38 -2.84 -9.88
CA PHE A 103 -0.28 -2.34 -8.67
C PHE A 103 -1.56 -1.58 -8.99
N SER A 104 -1.49 -0.62 -9.91
CA SER A 104 -2.61 0.27 -10.23
C SER A 104 -3.79 -0.47 -10.88
N THR A 105 -3.52 -1.50 -11.69
CA THR A 105 -4.54 -2.30 -12.36
C THR A 105 -5.37 -3.14 -11.40
N ARG A 106 -4.85 -3.41 -10.20
CA ARG A 106 -5.53 -4.17 -9.14
C ARG A 106 -6.45 -3.32 -8.29
N LEU A 107 -6.35 -2.00 -8.40
CA LEU A 107 -7.25 -1.13 -7.67
C LEU A 107 -8.62 -1.04 -8.36
N LYS A 108 -9.70 -1.02 -7.58
CA LYS A 108 -11.07 -0.81 -8.08
C LYS A 108 -11.24 0.65 -8.52
N PRO A 109 -12.18 0.97 -9.43
CA PRO A 109 -12.59 2.36 -9.67
C PRO A 109 -12.96 3.05 -8.35
N GLY A 110 -12.53 4.30 -8.15
CA GLY A 110 -12.78 5.04 -6.91
C GLY A 110 -11.90 4.64 -5.71
N SER A 111 -11.01 3.66 -5.87
CA SER A 111 -10.04 3.26 -4.85
C SER A 111 -9.17 4.41 -4.35
N LYS A 112 -8.84 4.35 -3.06
CA LYS A 112 -7.88 5.26 -2.43
C LYS A 112 -6.46 4.71 -2.59
N ARG A 113 -5.49 5.61 -2.68
CA ARG A 113 -4.06 5.28 -2.76
C ARG A 113 -3.30 6.06 -1.69
N VAL A 114 -2.45 5.38 -0.95
CA VAL A 114 -1.51 5.97 -0.01
C VAL A 114 -0.12 5.51 -0.41
N ILE A 115 0.82 6.44 -0.55
CA ILE A 115 2.19 6.14 -0.95
C ILE A 115 3.08 6.90 0.03
N MET A 116 3.94 6.18 0.72
CA MET A 116 4.82 6.72 1.75
C MET A 116 6.20 6.10 1.62
N TYR A 117 7.22 6.96 1.55
CA TYR A 117 8.62 6.57 1.55
C TYR A 117 9.53 7.81 1.60
N THR A 118 10.82 7.60 1.82
CA THR A 118 11.82 8.67 1.75
C THR A 118 12.11 9.05 0.30
N ARG A 119 11.79 10.29 -0.09
CA ARG A 119 12.04 10.79 -1.45
C ARG A 119 13.50 11.23 -1.63
N TRP A 120 14.19 10.62 -2.60
CA TRP A 120 15.59 10.92 -2.92
C TRP A 120 15.78 11.65 -4.26
N TYR A 121 14.81 11.55 -5.16
CA TYR A 121 14.91 12.08 -6.52
C TYR A 121 13.55 12.63 -6.99
N ASP A 122 13.54 13.70 -7.77
CA ASP A 122 12.30 14.28 -8.30
C ASP A 122 11.59 13.37 -9.32
N ASP A 123 12.33 12.45 -9.93
CA ASP A 123 11.82 11.45 -10.87
C ASP A 123 11.51 10.09 -10.23
N ASP A 124 11.42 10.03 -8.89
CA ASP A 124 10.94 8.86 -8.18
C ASP A 124 9.44 8.58 -8.42
N LEU A 125 8.94 7.48 -7.85
CA LEU A 125 7.56 7.02 -8.04
C LEU A 125 6.52 8.12 -7.78
N ALA A 126 6.58 8.78 -6.62
CA ALA A 126 5.71 9.87 -6.23
C ALA A 126 5.86 11.08 -7.16
N GLY A 127 7.08 11.41 -7.58
CA GLY A 127 7.32 12.47 -8.56
C GLY A 127 6.60 12.22 -9.88
N ARG A 128 6.67 10.98 -10.40
CA ARG A 128 5.96 10.58 -11.62
C ARG A 128 4.44 10.60 -11.43
N ILE A 129 3.94 10.09 -10.30
CA ILE A 129 2.50 10.09 -9.97
C ILE A 129 1.96 11.51 -9.85
N ILE A 130 2.66 12.40 -9.16
CA ILE A 130 2.25 13.81 -9.00
C ILE A 130 2.12 14.46 -10.39
N ARG A 131 3.13 14.29 -11.25
CA ARG A 131 3.06 14.82 -12.63
C ARG A 131 1.86 14.28 -13.41
N GLN A 132 1.53 13.00 -13.26
CA GLN A 132 0.33 12.43 -13.88
C GLN A 132 -0.96 13.04 -13.32
N LEU A 133 -1.06 13.19 -12.00
CA LEU A 133 -2.24 13.75 -11.33
C LEU A 133 -2.44 15.22 -11.71
N ASP A 134 -1.37 16.01 -11.76
CA ASP A 134 -1.39 17.39 -12.22
C ASP A 134 -1.86 17.51 -13.68
N ALA A 135 -1.35 16.65 -14.56
CA ALA A 135 -1.72 16.64 -15.98
C ALA A 135 -3.23 16.42 -16.20
N ILE A 136 -3.87 15.63 -15.34
CA ILE A 136 -5.32 15.37 -15.38
C ILE A 136 -6.13 16.21 -14.37
N ARG A 137 -5.48 17.16 -13.68
CA ARG A 137 -6.07 18.01 -12.63
C ARG A 137 -6.79 17.22 -11.53
N ARG A 138 -6.27 16.05 -11.18
CA ARG A 138 -6.80 15.21 -10.11
C ARG A 138 -6.21 15.63 -8.78
N PRO A 139 -7.03 15.97 -7.76
CA PRO A 139 -6.53 16.42 -6.48
C PRO A 139 -5.77 15.30 -5.75
N TYR A 140 -4.72 15.70 -5.04
CA TYR A 140 -3.98 14.86 -4.11
C TYR A 140 -3.57 15.66 -2.88
N ARG A 141 -3.14 14.95 -1.85
CA ARG A 141 -2.53 15.54 -0.66
C ARG A 141 -1.11 15.04 -0.53
N SER A 142 -0.14 15.94 -0.56
CA SER A 142 1.22 15.64 -0.16
C SER A 142 1.38 15.91 1.33
N MET A 143 2.14 15.07 2.02
CA MET A 143 2.56 15.34 3.39
C MET A 143 4.06 15.11 3.46
N ARG A 144 4.79 16.02 4.12
CA ARG A 144 6.24 15.90 4.32
C ARG A 144 6.54 15.96 5.81
N SER A 145 7.35 15.02 6.28
CA SER A 145 7.90 15.08 7.64
C SER A 145 8.96 16.19 7.73
N GLN A 146 8.85 17.02 8.76
CA GLN A 146 9.89 17.95 9.21
C GLN A 146 10.18 17.65 10.68
N GLY A 147 11.19 16.83 10.94
CA GLY A 147 11.51 16.34 12.28
C GLY A 147 10.41 15.45 12.84
N THR A 148 9.82 15.84 13.99
CA THR A 148 8.67 15.15 14.61
C THR A 148 7.31 15.70 14.16
N SER A 149 7.28 16.66 13.24
CA SER A 149 6.06 17.33 12.77
C SER A 149 5.75 17.00 11.30
N TRP A 150 4.47 17.03 10.93
CA TRP A 150 4.02 16.83 9.54
C TRP A 150 3.45 18.13 8.99
N ARG A 151 3.86 18.53 7.78
CA ARG A 151 3.22 19.62 7.03
C ARG A 151 2.41 19.05 5.87
N VAL A 152 1.24 19.62 5.64
CA VAL A 152 0.36 19.37 4.50
C VAL A 152 0.70 20.35 3.39
#